data_AF-A0A7L2VQ16-F1
#
_entry.id   AF-A0A7L2VQ16-F1
#
_cell.length_a   1.000
_cell.length_b   1.000
_cell.length_c   1.000
_cell.angle_alpha   90.00
_cell.angle_beta   90.00
_cell.angle_gamma   90.00
#
_symmetry.space_group_name_H-M   'P 1'
#
loop_
_entity.id
_entity.type
_entity.pdbx_description
1 polymer ?
#
loop_
_entity_poly.entity_id
_entity_poly.type
_entity_poly.pdbx_seq_one_letter_code
_entity_poly.pdbx_strand_id
1 'polypeptide(L)'
;GCPGMWDNITCWKPASVGEIVFVKCPALFRFIISEDGWEVDNLGQTHAGDYDLLESTAQSPLGDISRNCTEDGWSEPFPHYYDACGFDENETESDNQDYYYLSVKALYTVGYSTSLVSLTTAMVILCRFRKLHCTRNFIHMNLFVSFILRAISVFIKDGVLYAEQDGNHCFISTVECKAVMVFFHYCVMSNYFWLFIEGLYLFTLLVETFFPERRYFYWYTIIGWGTPTICVTVWAVLRLHFDDTGCWDMNDNTALWWVIKGPVVGSIMINFVLFIGIIVILVQKLQSPDIGGNESSIYL
;
A
#
# COMPACT_ATOMS: atom_id res chain seq x y z
N GLY A 1 18.39 -33.60 -11.02
CA GLY A 1 18.20 -32.16 -10.85
C GLY A 1 17.77 -31.91 -9.43
N CYS A 2 18.15 -30.78 -8.86
CA CYS A 2 17.82 -30.43 -7.49
C CYS A 2 16.40 -29.86 -7.41
N PRO A 3 15.54 -30.37 -6.51
CA PRO A 3 14.19 -29.83 -6.33
C PRO A 3 14.26 -28.43 -5.71
N GLY A 4 13.22 -27.64 -5.93
CA GLY A 4 13.09 -26.34 -5.25
C GLY A 4 13.01 -26.55 -3.74
N MET A 5 13.74 -25.73 -2.99
CA MET A 5 13.83 -25.88 -1.53
C MET A 5 13.82 -24.52 -0.80
N TRP A 6 13.36 -24.57 0.44
CA TRP A 6 13.46 -23.48 1.41
C TRP A 6 14.51 -23.88 2.45
N ASP A 7 15.50 -23.03 2.68
CA ASP A 7 16.61 -23.30 3.62
C ASP A 7 16.48 -22.54 4.96
N ASN A 8 15.26 -22.10 5.28
CA ASN A 8 14.94 -21.25 6.43
C ASN A 8 15.32 -19.78 6.29
N ILE A 9 16.00 -19.38 5.21
CA ILE A 9 16.46 -18.00 4.99
C ILE A 9 16.12 -17.50 3.57
N THR A 10 16.42 -18.27 2.52
CA THR A 10 16.09 -17.95 1.13
C THR A 10 15.49 -19.14 0.36
N CYS A 11 14.85 -18.79 -0.75
CA CYS A 11 14.19 -19.73 -1.63
C CYS A 11 15.05 -20.10 -2.84
N TRP A 12 15.23 -21.40 -3.03
CA TRP A 12 16.00 -21.97 -4.12
C TRP A 12 15.07 -22.59 -5.15
N LYS A 13 15.12 -22.09 -6.39
CA LYS A 13 14.34 -22.64 -7.51
C LYS A 13 14.90 -24.00 -7.94
N PRO A 14 14.09 -24.92 -8.50
CA PRO A 14 14.59 -26.18 -9.04
C PRO A 14 15.68 -25.93 -10.09
N ALA A 15 16.76 -26.71 -10.04
CA ALA A 15 17.94 -26.52 -10.88
C ALA A 15 18.44 -27.83 -11.48
N SER A 16 19.11 -27.75 -12.63
CA SER A 16 19.75 -28.90 -13.26
C SER A 16 21.09 -29.20 -12.60
N VAL A 17 21.53 -30.46 -12.66
CA VAL A 17 22.84 -30.84 -12.10
C VAL A 17 23.95 -30.08 -12.86
N GLY A 18 24.83 -29.41 -12.12
CA GLY A 18 25.88 -28.52 -12.63
C GLY A 18 25.49 -27.04 -12.74
N GLU A 19 24.24 -26.69 -12.43
CA GLU A 19 23.75 -25.30 -12.44
C GLU A 19 24.03 -24.60 -11.11
N ILE A 20 24.54 -23.36 -11.18
CA ILE A 20 24.72 -22.48 -10.02
C ILE A 20 23.55 -21.50 -10.00
N VAL A 21 22.82 -21.49 -8.89
CA VAL A 21 21.72 -20.56 -8.64
C VAL A 21 22.23 -19.42 -7.77
N PHE A 22 21.84 -18.19 -8.08
CA PHE A 22 22.14 -17.00 -7.31
C PHE A 22 20.84 -16.41 -6.75
N VAL A 23 20.87 -16.03 -5.47
CA VAL A 23 19.74 -15.42 -4.76
C VAL A 23 20.24 -14.18 -4.04
N LYS A 24 19.49 -13.08 -4.12
CA LYS A 24 19.82 -11.84 -3.42
C LYS A 24 19.55 -11.98 -1.92
N CYS A 25 20.30 -11.24 -1.10
CA CYS A 25 20.00 -11.11 0.32
C CYS A 25 18.52 -10.70 0.55
N PRO A 26 17.80 -11.37 1.48
CA PRO A 26 16.45 -11.01 1.87
C PRO A 26 16.29 -9.52 2.22
N ALA A 27 15.13 -8.95 1.93
CA ALA A 27 14.86 -7.52 2.16
C ALA A 27 15.00 -7.08 3.63
N LEU A 28 14.80 -8.00 4.58
CA LEU A 28 15.08 -7.77 6.00
C LEU A 28 16.54 -7.37 6.25
N PHE A 29 17.49 -7.92 5.48
CA PHE A 29 18.92 -7.65 5.62
C PHE A 29 19.40 -6.49 4.73
N ARG A 30 18.55 -5.97 3.83
CA ARG A 30 18.87 -4.78 3.03
C ARG A 30 18.79 -3.47 3.82
N PHE A 31 18.05 -3.44 4.94
CA PHE A 31 17.97 -2.26 5.79
C PHE A 31 19.33 -1.90 6.39
N ILE A 32 20.16 -2.89 6.74
CA ILE A 32 21.49 -2.69 7.34
C ILE A 32 22.49 -2.15 6.29
N ILE A 33 22.43 -2.66 5.06
CA ILE A 33 23.35 -2.25 3.97
C ILE A 33 23.07 -0.80 3.49
N SER A 34 21.89 -0.24 3.82
CA SER A 34 21.45 1.07 3.34
C SER A 34 21.93 2.25 4.19
N GLU A 35 22.41 2.05 5.43
CA GLU A 35 22.86 3.15 6.28
C GLU A 35 24.38 3.34 6.31
N ASP A 36 25.16 2.31 6.01
CA ASP A 36 26.61 2.46 5.85
C ASP A 36 26.99 2.61 4.38
N GLY A 37 26.85 3.85 3.90
CA GLY A 37 27.63 4.33 2.77
C GLY A 37 29.11 4.17 3.08
N TRP A 38 29.71 3.04 2.70
CA TRP A 38 31.13 3.00 2.41
C TRP A 38 31.34 3.80 1.12
N GLU A 39 31.44 5.13 1.27
CA GLU A 39 32.08 5.99 0.30
C GLU A 39 33.44 5.36 -0.02
N VAL A 40 33.58 4.80 -1.22
CA VAL A 40 34.89 4.45 -1.79
C VAL A 40 35.54 5.74 -2.26
N ASP A 41 35.83 6.64 -1.32
CA ASP A 41 36.82 7.67 -1.52
C ASP A 41 37.98 7.38 -0.56
N ASN A 42 39.14 7.12 -1.16
CA ASN A 42 40.46 6.89 -0.56
C ASN A 42 40.90 5.44 -0.36
N LEU A 43 41.26 4.78 -1.46
CA LEU A 43 42.54 4.05 -1.49
C LEU A 43 43.34 4.44 -2.75
N GLY A 44 43.64 5.72 -2.85
CA GLY A 44 44.53 6.29 -3.86
C GLY A 44 45.86 6.75 -3.26
N GLN A 45 46.47 5.99 -2.34
CA GLN A 45 47.85 6.23 -1.92
C GLN A 45 48.40 5.10 -1.03
N THR A 46 49.02 4.10 -1.64
CA THR A 46 50.20 3.46 -1.05
C THR A 46 51.08 2.86 -2.14
N HIS A 47 52.37 3.06 -1.91
CA HIS A 47 53.53 2.82 -2.74
C HIS A 47 53.66 1.42 -3.36
N ALA A 48 54.37 1.40 -4.48
CA ALA A 48 54.79 0.24 -5.24
C ALA A 48 55.61 -0.77 -4.41
N GLY A 49 55.27 -2.05 -4.60
CA GLY A 49 56.11 -3.21 -4.29
C GLY A 49 55.62 -4.04 -3.10
N ASP A 50 54.87 -5.12 -3.36
CA ASP A 50 55.29 -6.47 -2.97
C ASP A 50 54.43 -7.53 -3.67
N TYR A 51 55.02 -8.71 -3.81
CA TYR A 51 54.79 -9.79 -4.76
C TYR A 51 53.38 -10.42 -4.84
N ASP A 52 53.03 -10.78 -6.08
CA ASP A 52 52.37 -12.04 -6.50
C ASP A 52 51.82 -12.92 -5.38
N LEU A 53 50.48 -13.01 -5.26
CA LEU A 53 49.70 -14.20 -4.89
C LEU A 53 48.24 -13.82 -4.57
N LEU A 54 47.40 -13.56 -5.59
CA LEU A 54 45.99 -13.98 -5.57
C LEU A 54 45.32 -13.83 -6.95
N GLU A 55 45.88 -14.45 -7.97
CA GLU A 55 45.16 -14.68 -9.22
C GLU A 55 44.32 -15.96 -9.06
N SER A 56 43.15 -15.86 -8.40
CA SER A 56 42.00 -16.79 -8.53
C SER A 56 40.96 -16.63 -7.41
N THR A 57 40.12 -15.60 -7.48
CA THR A 57 38.75 -15.73 -6.97
C THR A 57 37.82 -14.89 -7.82
N ALA A 58 36.87 -15.56 -8.47
CA ALA A 58 35.78 -14.91 -9.19
C ALA A 58 35.04 -13.98 -8.22
N GLN A 59 35.12 -12.68 -8.47
CA GLN A 59 34.44 -11.66 -7.69
C GLN A 59 32.91 -11.80 -7.93
N SER A 60 32.20 -12.42 -6.99
CA SER A 60 30.73 -12.38 -6.95
C SER A 60 30.28 -10.94 -6.63
N PRO A 61 29.17 -10.45 -7.21
CA PRO A 61 28.62 -9.14 -6.86
C PRO A 61 28.21 -9.12 -5.37
N LEU A 62 28.56 -8.05 -4.64
CA LEU A 62 28.15 -7.85 -3.25
C LEU A 62 26.62 -8.00 -3.10
N GLY A 63 26.18 -8.78 -2.13
CA GLY A 63 24.75 -8.95 -1.79
C GLY A 63 24.02 -10.13 -2.46
N ASP A 64 24.73 -10.99 -3.21
CA ASP A 64 24.18 -12.20 -3.81
C ASP A 64 24.83 -13.47 -3.21
N ILE A 65 23.99 -14.43 -2.78
CA ILE A 65 24.37 -15.75 -2.25
C ILE A 65 24.18 -16.79 -3.34
N SER A 66 25.09 -17.75 -3.47
CA SER A 66 25.01 -18.80 -4.49
C SER A 66 24.97 -20.21 -3.91
N ARG A 67 24.27 -21.12 -4.58
CA ARG A 67 24.34 -22.57 -4.33
C ARG A 67 24.48 -23.30 -5.65
N ASN A 68 25.29 -24.36 -5.63
CA ASN A 68 25.49 -25.24 -6.76
C ASN A 68 24.61 -26.49 -6.62
N CYS A 69 23.97 -26.91 -7.71
CA CYS A 69 23.23 -28.16 -7.77
C CYS A 69 24.16 -29.31 -8.20
N THR A 70 24.45 -30.25 -7.30
CA THR A 70 25.28 -31.43 -7.56
C THR A 70 24.43 -32.69 -7.79
N GLU A 71 25.06 -33.80 -8.17
CA GLU A 71 24.36 -35.10 -8.29
C GLU A 71 23.78 -35.58 -6.95
N ASP A 72 24.40 -35.16 -5.83
CA ASP A 72 23.99 -35.49 -4.47
C ASP A 72 22.96 -34.50 -3.87
N GLY A 73 22.68 -33.38 -4.55
CA GLY A 73 21.71 -32.37 -4.12
C GLY A 73 22.29 -30.95 -4.06
N TRP A 74 21.76 -30.10 -3.18
CA TRP A 74 22.20 -28.72 -3.05
C TRP A 74 23.49 -28.60 -2.23
N SER A 75 24.45 -27.81 -2.72
CA SER A 75 25.65 -27.44 -1.95
C SER A 75 25.32 -26.50 -0.80
N GLU A 76 26.30 -26.24 0.08
CA GLU A 76 26.21 -25.14 1.04
C GLU A 76 26.18 -23.77 0.33
N PRO A 77 25.52 -22.75 0.93
CA PRO A 77 25.50 -21.40 0.39
C PRO A 77 26.88 -20.74 0.46
N PHE A 78 27.25 -20.04 -0.62
CA PHE A 78 28.51 -19.33 -0.73
C PHE A 78 28.31 -17.97 -1.42
N PRO A 79 28.83 -16.85 -0.87
CA PRO A 79 29.39 -16.70 0.48
C PRO A 79 28.33 -16.96 1.59
N HIS A 80 28.78 -17.19 2.82
CA HIS A 80 27.87 -17.44 3.95
C HIS A 80 26.98 -16.21 4.19
N TYR A 81 25.75 -16.41 4.66
CA TYR A 81 24.77 -15.32 4.83
C TYR A 81 25.30 -14.13 5.63
N TYR A 82 26.09 -14.41 6.67
CA TYR A 82 26.73 -13.40 7.51
C TYR A 82 27.64 -12.46 6.70
N ASP A 83 28.51 -13.04 5.86
CA ASP A 83 29.47 -12.31 5.05
C ASP A 83 28.81 -11.61 3.86
N ALA A 84 27.76 -12.23 3.32
CA ALA A 84 27.05 -11.72 2.15
C ALA A 84 26.08 -10.57 2.49
N CYS A 85 25.44 -10.64 3.67
CA CYS A 85 24.32 -9.78 4.03
C CYS A 85 24.56 -8.89 5.27
N GLY A 86 25.71 -9.00 5.96
CA GLY A 86 26.11 -8.10 7.04
C GLY A 86 25.19 -8.19 8.28
N PHE A 87 25.28 -9.29 9.02
CA PHE A 87 24.52 -9.47 10.26
C PHE A 87 25.29 -8.84 11.42
N ASP A 88 24.74 -7.83 12.11
CA ASP A 88 25.34 -7.30 13.34
C ASP A 88 24.58 -7.88 14.56
N GLU A 89 25.26 -8.63 15.42
CA GLU A 89 24.62 -9.34 16.57
C GLU A 89 24.23 -8.41 17.74
N ASN A 90 24.44 -7.09 17.62
CA ASN A 90 24.20 -6.11 18.69
C ASN A 90 22.99 -5.18 18.44
N GLU A 91 21.89 -5.69 17.88
CA GLU A 91 20.68 -4.88 17.69
C GLU A 91 19.70 -5.00 18.86
N THR A 92 19.87 -4.17 19.88
CA THR A 92 18.79 -3.83 20.83
C THR A 92 17.74 -2.88 20.23
N GLU A 93 17.93 -2.41 18.99
CA GLU A 93 17.01 -1.50 18.28
C GLU A 93 15.90 -2.21 17.48
N SER A 94 16.15 -3.42 16.95
CA SER A 94 15.16 -4.16 16.16
C SER A 94 13.95 -4.62 16.99
N ASP A 95 14.17 -4.97 18.26
CA ASP A 95 13.11 -5.40 19.18
C ASP A 95 12.02 -4.32 19.34
N ASN A 96 12.43 -3.03 19.46
CA ASN A 96 11.50 -1.91 19.59
C ASN A 96 10.64 -1.66 18.34
N GLN A 97 11.22 -1.86 17.16
CA GLN A 97 10.54 -1.66 15.88
C GLN A 97 9.45 -2.73 15.65
N ASP A 98 9.71 -3.97 16.04
CA ASP A 98 8.73 -5.06 15.97
C ASP A 98 7.55 -4.83 16.94
N TYR A 99 7.82 -4.35 18.17
CA TYR A 99 6.74 -3.96 19.09
C TYR A 99 5.87 -2.83 18.52
N TYR A 100 6.46 -1.86 17.82
CA TYR A 100 5.70 -0.78 17.16
C TYR A 100 4.78 -1.32 16.07
N TYR A 101 5.31 -2.13 15.14
CA TYR A 101 4.50 -2.71 14.05
C TYR A 101 3.38 -3.60 14.57
N LEU A 102 3.65 -4.43 15.58
CA LEU A 102 2.65 -5.29 16.22
C LEU A 102 1.54 -4.45 16.88
N SER A 103 1.91 -3.36 17.55
CA SER A 103 0.95 -2.46 18.21
C SER A 103 0.06 -1.73 17.20
N VAL A 104 0.64 -1.18 16.14
CA VAL A 104 -0.10 -0.53 15.05
C VAL A 104 -1.04 -1.52 14.36
N LYS A 105 -0.57 -2.76 14.15
CA LYS A 105 -1.39 -3.86 13.64
C LYS A 105 -2.60 -4.15 14.50
N ALA A 106 -2.40 -4.33 15.81
CA ALA A 106 -3.49 -4.56 16.74
C ALA A 106 -4.52 -3.41 16.70
N LEU A 107 -4.03 -2.16 16.69
CA LEU A 107 -4.88 -0.96 16.65
C LEU A 107 -5.76 -0.92 15.39
N TYR A 108 -5.16 -1.02 14.19
CA TYR A 108 -5.95 -0.96 12.96
C TYR A 108 -6.87 -2.18 12.82
N THR A 109 -6.46 -3.36 13.31
CA THR A 109 -7.26 -4.60 13.24
C THR A 109 -8.54 -4.44 14.06
N VAL A 110 -8.43 -3.98 15.31
CA VAL A 110 -9.59 -3.72 16.18
C VAL A 110 -10.46 -2.60 15.62
N GLY A 111 -9.84 -1.54 15.10
CA GLY A 111 -10.54 -0.41 14.48
C GLY A 111 -11.36 -0.80 13.25
N TYR A 112 -10.76 -1.53 12.31
CA TYR A 112 -11.46 -2.02 11.11
C TYR A 112 -12.53 -3.05 11.45
N SER A 113 -12.31 -3.93 12.43
CA SER A 113 -13.31 -4.90 12.89
C SER A 113 -14.56 -4.21 13.44
N THR A 114 -14.36 -3.24 14.32
CA THR A 114 -15.46 -2.46 14.93
C THR A 114 -16.22 -1.67 13.87
N SER A 115 -15.49 -1.03 12.95
CA SER A 115 -16.07 -0.28 11.83
C SER A 115 -16.84 -1.18 10.88
N LEU A 116 -16.36 -2.39 10.61
CA LEU A 116 -17.03 -3.36 9.74
C LEU A 116 -18.38 -3.78 10.31
N VAL A 117 -18.44 -4.10 11.61
CA VAL A 117 -19.70 -4.49 12.28
C VAL A 117 -20.71 -3.34 12.29
N SER A 118 -20.27 -2.12 12.58
CA SER A 118 -21.17 -0.95 12.61
C SER A 118 -21.67 -0.57 11.21
N LEU A 119 -20.78 -0.53 10.20
CA LEU A 119 -21.13 -0.17 8.83
C LEU A 119 -22.01 -1.21 8.16
N THR A 120 -21.77 -2.51 8.39
CA THR A 120 -22.65 -3.57 7.87
C THR A 120 -24.04 -3.49 8.48
N THR A 121 -24.15 -3.24 9.78
CA THR A 121 -25.44 -3.01 10.44
C THR A 121 -26.16 -1.79 9.85
N ALA A 122 -25.46 -0.66 9.68
CA ALA A 122 -26.02 0.54 9.05
C ALA A 122 -26.47 0.29 7.60
N MET A 123 -25.68 -0.44 6.83
CA MET A 123 -26.00 -0.81 5.45
C MET A 123 -27.26 -1.68 5.38
N VAL A 124 -27.41 -2.66 6.26
CA VAL A 124 -28.63 -3.51 6.34
C VAL A 124 -29.86 -2.67 6.66
N ILE A 125 -29.77 -1.74 7.61
CA ILE A 125 -30.87 -0.82 7.96
C ILE A 125 -31.28 0.00 6.74
N LEU A 126 -30.32 0.69 6.10
CA LEU A 126 -30.61 1.56 4.96
C LEU A 126 -31.17 0.79 3.75
N CYS A 127 -30.73 -0.44 3.51
CA CYS A 127 -31.23 -1.30 2.43
C CYS A 127 -32.62 -1.89 2.69
N ARG A 128 -32.99 -2.13 3.95
CA ARG A 128 -34.30 -2.71 4.31
C ARG A 128 -35.41 -1.68 4.34
N PHE A 129 -35.13 -0.48 4.83
CA PHE A 129 -36.13 0.57 4.91
C PHE A 129 -36.21 1.35 3.61
N ARG A 130 -37.04 0.87 2.66
CA ARG A 130 -37.30 1.55 1.38
C ARG A 130 -37.75 3.01 1.53
N LYS A 131 -38.32 3.38 2.69
CA LYS A 131 -38.68 4.77 3.04
C LYS A 131 -37.47 5.69 3.16
N LEU A 132 -36.26 5.15 3.41
CA LEU A 132 -35.00 5.89 3.51
C LEU A 132 -34.24 5.93 2.18
N HIS A 133 -34.78 5.42 1.07
CA HIS A 133 -34.10 5.43 -0.22
C HIS A 133 -34.19 6.83 -0.87
N CYS A 134 -33.25 7.69 -0.49
CA CYS A 134 -33.02 9.00 -1.09
C CYS A 134 -31.69 9.00 -1.86
N THR A 135 -31.50 9.94 -2.79
CA THR A 135 -30.23 10.14 -3.54
C THR A 135 -29.03 10.27 -2.60
N ARG A 136 -29.16 11.10 -1.56
CA ARG A 136 -28.17 11.25 -0.49
C ARG A 136 -27.82 9.94 0.20
N ASN A 137 -28.84 9.17 0.60
CA ASN A 137 -28.63 7.91 1.29
C ASN A 137 -27.98 6.86 0.38
N PHE A 138 -28.20 6.93 -0.94
CA PHE A 138 -27.50 6.08 -1.88
C PHE A 138 -26.01 6.44 -2.02
N ILE A 139 -25.65 7.73 -2.00
CA ILE A 139 -24.25 8.15 -1.95
C ILE A 139 -23.58 7.63 -0.66
N HIS A 140 -24.23 7.79 0.49
CA HIS A 140 -23.74 7.23 1.76
C HIS A 140 -23.64 5.70 1.73
N MET A 141 -24.59 4.99 1.10
CA MET A 141 -24.49 3.54 0.92
C MET A 141 -23.23 3.15 0.14
N ASN A 142 -22.90 3.83 -0.96
CA ASN A 142 -21.69 3.53 -1.73
C ASN A 142 -20.42 3.86 -0.93
N LEU A 143 -20.43 4.96 -0.17
CA LEU A 143 -19.34 5.28 0.76
C LEU A 143 -19.15 4.17 1.80
N PHE A 144 -20.22 3.68 2.43
CA PHE A 144 -20.16 2.59 3.39
C PHE A 144 -19.65 1.29 2.75
N VAL A 145 -20.09 0.97 1.53
CA VAL A 145 -19.54 -0.16 0.76
C VAL A 145 -18.04 0.02 0.52
N SER A 146 -17.57 1.23 0.19
CA SER A 146 -16.14 1.48 0.02
C SER A 146 -15.32 1.26 1.30
N PHE A 147 -15.85 1.64 2.47
CA PHE A 147 -15.21 1.39 3.76
C PHE A 147 -15.21 -0.10 4.13
N ILE A 148 -16.30 -0.81 3.85
CA ILE A 148 -16.41 -2.26 4.04
C ILE A 148 -15.38 -2.98 3.16
N LEU A 149 -15.31 -2.64 1.87
CA LEU A 149 -14.32 -3.20 0.93
C LEU A 149 -12.88 -2.91 1.38
N ARG A 150 -12.60 -1.70 1.86
CA ARG A 150 -11.29 -1.33 2.42
C ARG A 150 -10.93 -2.21 3.62
N ALA A 151 -11.82 -2.37 4.59
CA ALA A 151 -11.57 -3.21 5.77
C ALA A 151 -11.34 -4.68 5.37
N ILE A 152 -12.17 -5.23 4.49
CA ILE A 152 -12.02 -6.60 3.98
C ILE A 152 -10.68 -6.76 3.24
N SER A 153 -10.31 -5.80 2.40
CA SER A 153 -9.04 -5.85 1.65
C SER A 153 -7.81 -5.82 2.56
N VAL A 154 -7.86 -5.09 3.68
CA VAL A 154 -6.79 -5.09 4.68
C VAL A 154 -6.67 -6.47 5.33
N PHE A 155 -7.77 -7.08 5.74
CA PHE A 155 -7.73 -8.43 6.31
C PHE A 155 -7.24 -9.49 5.34
N ILE A 156 -7.59 -9.38 4.05
CA ILE A 156 -7.08 -10.30 3.02
C ILE A 156 -5.58 -10.08 2.81
N LYS A 157 -5.15 -8.82 2.70
CA LYS A 157 -3.72 -8.46 2.58
C LYS A 157 -2.91 -9.02 3.74
N ASP A 158 -3.38 -8.79 4.96
CA ASP A 158 -2.72 -9.27 6.17
C ASP A 158 -2.78 -10.81 6.24
N GLY A 159 -3.92 -11.42 5.92
CA GLY A 159 -4.05 -12.87 5.87
C GLY A 159 -3.03 -13.52 4.94
N VAL A 160 -2.83 -12.95 3.75
CA VAL A 160 -1.82 -13.44 2.80
C VAL A 160 -0.41 -13.13 3.29
N LEU A 161 -0.12 -11.91 3.74
CA LEU A 161 1.22 -11.50 4.15
C LEU A 161 1.71 -12.23 5.41
N TYR A 162 0.80 -12.58 6.34
CA TYR A 162 1.12 -13.31 7.58
C TYR A 162 1.04 -14.83 7.44
N ALA A 163 0.18 -15.39 6.58
CA ALA A 163 0.20 -16.82 6.30
C ALA A 163 1.52 -17.27 5.63
N GLU A 164 2.18 -16.35 4.93
CA GLU A 164 3.49 -16.57 4.31
C GLU A 164 4.63 -16.64 5.34
N GLN A 165 4.45 -16.14 6.58
CA GLN A 165 5.51 -16.12 7.60
C GLN A 165 5.81 -17.49 8.22
N ASP A 166 4.82 -18.40 8.24
CA ASP A 166 4.88 -19.67 8.98
C ASP A 166 5.02 -20.95 8.10
N GLY A 167 5.10 -20.86 6.75
CA GLY A 167 4.94 -22.10 5.97
C GLY A 167 5.58 -22.28 4.59
N ASN A 168 5.84 -21.25 3.77
CA ASN A 168 6.50 -21.44 2.46
C ASN A 168 6.84 -20.07 1.82
N HIS A 169 7.94 -19.44 2.25
CA HIS A 169 8.43 -18.15 1.74
C HIS A 169 8.80 -18.12 0.23
N CYS A 170 8.63 -19.24 -0.49
CA CYS A 170 8.92 -19.37 -1.93
C CYS A 170 7.78 -18.88 -2.83
N PHE A 171 6.61 -18.61 -2.25
CA PHE A 171 5.42 -18.14 -2.96
C PHE A 171 5.32 -16.61 -3.07
N ILE A 172 6.35 -15.87 -2.65
CA ILE A 172 6.48 -14.40 -2.79
C ILE A 172 6.24 -13.87 -4.22
N SER A 173 6.36 -14.70 -5.24
CA SER A 173 6.09 -14.34 -6.65
C SER A 173 4.78 -14.91 -7.22
N THR A 174 3.87 -15.39 -6.38
CA THR A 174 2.59 -15.93 -6.84
C THR A 174 1.69 -14.84 -7.44
N VAL A 175 0.95 -15.22 -8.48
CA VAL A 175 -0.09 -14.39 -9.08
C VAL A 175 -1.16 -14.02 -8.05
N GLU A 176 -1.38 -14.88 -7.05
CA GLU A 176 -2.32 -14.65 -5.95
C GLU A 176 -1.93 -13.46 -5.08
N CYS A 177 -0.65 -13.39 -4.65
CA CYS A 177 -0.15 -12.26 -3.85
C CYS A 177 -0.26 -10.94 -4.62
N LYS A 178 0.14 -10.93 -5.91
CA LYS A 178 0.01 -9.76 -6.79
C LYS A 178 -1.45 -9.32 -6.96
N ALA A 179 -2.37 -10.27 -7.15
CA ALA A 179 -3.79 -9.97 -7.28
C ALA A 179 -4.38 -9.36 -6.00
N VAL A 180 -3.96 -9.83 -4.83
CA VAL A 180 -4.37 -9.27 -3.53
C VAL A 180 -3.87 -7.84 -3.37
N MET A 181 -2.62 -7.55 -3.75
CA MET A 181 -2.09 -6.19 -3.69
C MET A 181 -2.80 -5.21 -4.64
N VAL A 182 -3.10 -5.64 -5.87
CA VAL A 182 -3.92 -4.85 -6.81
C VAL A 182 -5.31 -4.58 -6.23
N PHE A 183 -5.96 -5.59 -5.67
CA PHE A 183 -7.26 -5.46 -5.04
C PHE A 183 -7.23 -4.50 -3.85
N PHE A 184 -6.19 -4.59 -3.01
CA PHE A 184 -5.98 -3.67 -1.89
C PHE A 184 -5.86 -2.21 -2.36
N HIS A 185 -5.00 -1.93 -3.35
CA HIS A 185 -4.86 -0.58 -3.90
C HIS A 185 -6.17 -0.04 -4.49
N TYR A 186 -6.95 -0.90 -5.17
CA TYR A 186 -8.28 -0.54 -5.68
C TYR A 186 -9.25 -0.16 -4.56
N CYS A 187 -9.34 -0.96 -3.50
CA CYS A 187 -10.23 -0.70 -2.38
C CYS A 187 -9.86 0.57 -1.62
N VAL A 188 -8.57 0.80 -1.38
CA VAL A 188 -8.07 2.03 -0.74
C VAL A 188 -8.37 3.25 -1.61
N MET A 189 -8.05 3.20 -2.90
CA MET A 189 -8.29 4.32 -3.81
C MET A 189 -9.79 4.61 -3.95
N SER A 190 -10.62 3.58 -4.10
CA SER A 190 -12.08 3.74 -4.17
C SER A 190 -12.65 4.42 -2.93
N ASN A 191 -12.14 4.09 -1.74
CA ASN A 191 -12.56 4.76 -0.51
C ASN A 191 -12.26 6.27 -0.53
N TYR A 192 -11.07 6.67 -0.99
CA TYR A 192 -10.73 8.10 -1.13
C TYR A 192 -11.61 8.81 -2.17
N PHE A 193 -11.87 8.19 -3.33
CA PHE A 193 -12.74 8.78 -4.35
C PHE A 193 -14.20 8.89 -3.91
N TRP A 194 -14.72 7.95 -3.13
CA TRP A 194 -16.07 8.05 -2.55
C TRP A 194 -16.18 9.14 -1.49
N LEU A 195 -15.15 9.35 -0.67
CA LEU A 195 -15.07 10.51 0.24
C LEU A 195 -15.07 11.84 -0.53
N PHE A 196 -14.31 11.89 -1.64
CA PHE A 196 -14.31 13.07 -2.52
C PHE A 196 -15.68 13.32 -3.17
N ILE A 197 -16.36 12.27 -3.66
CA ILE A 197 -17.69 12.40 -4.27
C ILE A 197 -18.74 12.85 -3.26
N GLU A 198 -18.70 12.35 -2.03
CA GLU A 198 -19.58 12.82 -0.96
C GLU A 198 -19.40 14.32 -0.71
N GLY A 199 -18.16 14.79 -0.59
CA GLY A 199 -17.84 16.21 -0.43
C GLY A 199 -18.30 17.06 -1.63
N LEU A 200 -18.05 16.57 -2.85
CA LEU A 200 -18.50 17.24 -4.08
C LEU A 200 -20.03 17.30 -4.17
N TYR A 201 -20.73 16.21 -3.86
CA TYR A 201 -22.18 16.15 -3.87
C TYR A 201 -22.79 17.14 -2.87
N LEU A 202 -22.26 17.20 -1.64
CA LEU A 202 -22.72 18.15 -0.62
C LEU A 202 -22.47 19.60 -1.05
N PHE A 203 -21.30 19.91 -1.60
CA PHE A 203 -20.98 21.24 -2.08
C PHE A 203 -21.88 21.68 -3.24
N THR A 204 -22.06 20.82 -4.25
CA THR A 204 -22.93 21.09 -5.40
C THR A 204 -24.37 21.32 -4.95
N LEU A 205 -24.89 20.54 -4.00
CA LEU A 205 -26.26 20.71 -3.46
C LEU A 205 -26.48 22.10 -2.82
N LEU A 206 -25.44 22.68 -2.20
CA LEU A 206 -25.53 23.98 -1.52
C LEU A 206 -25.40 25.17 -2.49
N VAL A 207 -24.62 25.02 -3.56
CA VAL A 207 -24.37 26.10 -4.55
C VAL A 207 -25.42 26.09 -5.66
N GLU A 208 -25.84 24.91 -6.11
CA GLU A 208 -26.66 24.72 -7.29
C GLU A 208 -27.95 23.93 -6.98
N THR A 209 -29.09 24.64 -6.87
CA THR A 209 -30.35 24.08 -6.36
C THR A 209 -31.33 23.54 -7.41
N PHE A 210 -31.03 23.62 -8.72
CA PHE A 210 -32.03 23.41 -9.80
C PHE A 210 -31.72 22.30 -10.84
N PHE A 211 -30.81 21.36 -10.56
CA PHE A 211 -30.35 20.40 -11.60
C PHE A 211 -31.01 19.01 -11.55
N PRO A 212 -31.12 18.30 -12.71
CA PRO A 212 -31.74 16.98 -12.80
C PRO A 212 -30.91 15.88 -12.09
N GLU A 213 -31.24 15.61 -10.83
CA GLU A 213 -30.55 14.69 -9.90
C GLU A 213 -30.16 13.32 -10.48
N ARG A 214 -31.02 12.70 -11.30
CA ARG A 214 -30.84 11.31 -11.77
C ARG A 214 -29.65 11.10 -12.71
N ARG A 215 -29.36 12.05 -13.61
CA ARG A 215 -28.27 11.90 -14.60
C ARG A 215 -26.90 12.16 -13.98
N TYR A 216 -26.80 13.15 -13.10
CA TYR A 216 -25.56 13.44 -12.36
C TYR A 216 -25.22 12.33 -11.38
N PHE A 217 -26.23 11.76 -10.71
CA PHE A 217 -26.06 10.62 -9.83
C PHE A 217 -25.36 9.42 -10.51
N TYR A 218 -25.78 9.09 -11.73
CA TYR A 218 -25.14 8.02 -12.52
C TYR A 218 -23.68 8.36 -12.88
N TRP A 219 -23.42 9.60 -13.28
CA TRP A 219 -22.06 10.09 -13.55
C TRP A 219 -21.16 10.04 -12.31
N TYR A 220 -21.64 10.45 -11.14
CA TYR A 220 -20.87 10.35 -9.89
C TYR A 220 -20.50 8.90 -9.57
N THR A 221 -21.45 7.97 -9.74
CA THR A 221 -21.19 6.54 -9.50
C THR A 221 -20.14 5.97 -10.47
N ILE A 222 -20.18 6.36 -11.75
CA ILE A 222 -19.15 6.00 -12.73
C ILE A 222 -17.79 6.56 -12.33
N ILE A 223 -17.73 7.82 -11.91
CA ILE A 223 -16.47 8.46 -11.51
C ILE A 223 -15.90 7.78 -10.26
N GLY A 224 -16.76 7.45 -9.29
CA GLY A 224 -16.36 6.89 -7.99
C GLY A 224 -15.77 5.49 -8.05
N TRP A 225 -16.32 4.62 -8.92
CA TRP A 225 -15.79 3.27 -9.10
C TRP A 225 -14.83 3.17 -10.29
N GLY A 226 -15.08 3.91 -11.37
CA GLY A 226 -14.33 3.83 -12.61
C GLY A 226 -12.96 4.49 -12.55
N THR A 227 -12.84 5.66 -11.91
CA THR A 227 -11.53 6.35 -11.82
C THR A 227 -10.51 5.50 -11.04
N PRO A 228 -10.84 4.92 -9.87
CA PRO A 228 -9.95 3.97 -9.19
C PRO A 228 -9.57 2.76 -10.05
N THR A 229 -10.51 2.18 -10.79
CA THR A 229 -10.22 1.06 -11.70
C THR A 229 -9.20 1.45 -12.76
N ILE A 230 -9.36 2.61 -13.39
CA ILE A 230 -8.42 3.07 -14.44
C ILE A 230 -7.04 3.35 -13.85
N CYS A 231 -6.95 4.08 -12.73
CA CYS A 231 -5.66 4.40 -12.11
C CYS A 231 -4.91 3.15 -11.64
N VAL A 232 -5.59 2.20 -11.00
CA VAL A 232 -4.96 0.97 -10.51
C VAL A 232 -4.58 0.03 -11.64
N THR A 233 -5.39 -0.08 -12.69
CA THR A 233 -5.02 -0.91 -13.86
C THR A 233 -3.82 -0.35 -14.60
N VAL A 234 -3.75 0.98 -14.80
CA VAL A 234 -2.57 1.63 -15.40
C VAL A 234 -1.34 1.38 -14.55
N TRP A 235 -1.42 1.57 -13.22
CA TRP A 235 -0.31 1.27 -12.32
C TRP A 235 0.11 -0.20 -12.37
N ALA A 236 -0.83 -1.15 -12.35
CA ALA A 236 -0.54 -2.57 -12.40
C ALA A 236 0.14 -2.97 -13.72
N VAL A 237 -0.31 -2.42 -14.86
CA VAL A 237 0.31 -2.65 -16.17
C VAL A 237 1.73 -2.07 -16.21
N LEU A 238 1.93 -0.86 -15.70
CA LEU A 238 3.27 -0.25 -15.59
C LEU A 238 4.18 -1.09 -14.68
N ARG A 239 3.67 -1.60 -13.56
CA ARG A 239 4.43 -2.46 -12.65
C ARG A 239 4.81 -3.78 -13.32
N LEU A 240 3.89 -4.43 -14.02
CA LEU A 240 4.15 -5.65 -14.79
C LEU A 240 5.24 -5.49 -15.86
N HIS A 241 5.31 -4.32 -16.51
CA HIS A 241 6.26 -4.10 -17.61
C HIS A 241 7.63 -3.62 -17.15
N PHE A 242 7.69 -2.81 -16.10
CA PHE A 242 8.93 -2.13 -15.70
C PHE A 242 9.56 -2.70 -14.42
N ASP A 243 8.78 -3.26 -13.50
CA ASP A 243 9.27 -3.70 -12.19
C ASP A 243 8.41 -4.82 -11.59
N ASP A 244 8.46 -6.01 -12.21
CA ASP A 244 7.72 -7.19 -11.76
C ASP A 244 8.49 -8.01 -10.71
N THR A 245 8.81 -7.37 -9.60
CA THR A 245 9.56 -7.99 -8.49
C THR A 245 8.67 -8.26 -7.27
N GLY A 246 8.74 -9.49 -6.75
CA GLY A 246 8.02 -9.92 -5.54
C GLY A 246 6.48 -9.81 -5.63
N CYS A 247 5.84 -9.49 -4.50
CA CYS A 247 4.40 -9.38 -4.35
C CYS A 247 3.84 -7.95 -4.60
N TRP A 248 4.68 -6.98 -4.99
CA TRP A 248 4.31 -5.57 -5.12
C TRP A 248 3.85 -4.87 -3.82
N ASP A 249 4.30 -5.35 -2.65
CA ASP A 249 4.12 -4.67 -1.36
C ASP A 249 5.14 -3.54 -1.14
N MET A 250 6.32 -3.67 -1.75
CA MET A 250 7.39 -2.69 -1.69
C MET A 250 7.47 -1.87 -2.99
N ASN A 251 7.61 -0.56 -2.84
CA ASN A 251 7.67 0.40 -3.94
C ASN A 251 9.01 1.14 -3.97
N ASP A 252 10.04 0.48 -4.51
CA ASP A 252 11.39 1.06 -4.59
C ASP A 252 11.47 2.22 -5.60
N ASN A 253 10.65 2.18 -6.65
CA ASN A 253 10.59 3.24 -7.65
C ASN A 253 9.54 4.31 -7.29
N THR A 254 10.04 5.46 -6.81
CA THR A 254 9.23 6.64 -6.47
C THR A 254 8.28 7.07 -7.59
N ALA A 255 8.69 6.98 -8.86
CA ALA A 255 7.87 7.40 -9.99
C ALA A 255 6.60 6.52 -10.16
N LEU A 256 6.74 5.20 -10.01
CA LEU A 256 5.61 4.27 -10.07
C LEU A 256 4.66 4.45 -8.89
N TRP A 257 5.19 4.74 -7.70
CA TRP A 257 4.38 4.98 -6.51
C TRP A 257 3.50 6.23 -6.65
N TRP A 258 4.01 7.30 -7.27
CA TRP A 258 3.24 8.53 -7.50
C TRP A 258 2.05 8.35 -8.45
N VAL A 259 2.02 7.31 -9.30
CA VAL A 259 0.86 7.00 -10.15
C VAL A 259 -0.38 6.67 -9.30
N ILE A 260 -0.20 6.01 -8.16
CA ILE A 260 -1.27 5.70 -7.21
C ILE A 260 -1.46 6.81 -6.19
N LYS A 261 -0.35 7.32 -5.62
CA LYS A 261 -0.39 8.32 -4.56
C LYS A 261 -0.91 9.67 -5.06
N GLY A 262 -0.54 10.08 -6.27
CA GLY A 262 -0.90 11.37 -6.86
C GLY A 262 -2.41 11.61 -6.90
N PRO A 263 -3.21 10.72 -7.52
CA PRO A 263 -4.67 10.82 -7.52
C PRO A 263 -5.28 10.86 -6.12
N VAL A 264 -4.75 10.08 -5.18
CA VAL A 264 -5.21 10.07 -3.79
C VAL A 264 -4.98 11.43 -3.13
N VAL A 265 -3.75 11.95 -3.16
CA VAL A 265 -3.42 13.26 -2.57
C VAL A 265 -4.23 14.38 -3.23
N GLY A 266 -4.37 14.35 -4.56
CA GLY A 266 -5.19 15.31 -5.31
C GLY A 266 -6.64 15.33 -4.83
N SER A 267 -7.26 14.15 -4.66
CA SER A 267 -8.64 14.04 -4.16
C SER A 267 -8.81 14.60 -2.74
N ILE A 268 -7.82 14.37 -1.87
CA ILE A 268 -7.82 14.89 -0.48
C ILE A 268 -7.73 16.42 -0.48
N MET A 269 -6.83 16.99 -1.30
CA MET A 269 -6.66 18.44 -1.42
C MET A 269 -7.93 19.12 -1.92
N ILE A 270 -8.57 18.58 -2.95
CA ILE A 270 -9.83 19.14 -3.45
C ILE A 270 -10.94 19.01 -2.41
N ASN A 271 -11.07 17.84 -1.76
CA ASN A 271 -12.08 17.64 -0.72
C ASN A 271 -11.91 18.60 0.46
N PHE A 272 -10.68 18.93 0.84
CA PHE A 272 -10.41 19.93 1.86
C PHE A 272 -10.90 21.33 1.45
N VAL A 273 -10.64 21.76 0.21
CA VAL A 273 -11.15 23.04 -0.31
C VAL A 273 -12.68 23.08 -0.32
N LEU A 274 -13.32 21.99 -0.75
CA LEU A 274 -14.78 21.85 -0.73
C LEU A 274 -15.33 21.94 0.69
N PHE A 275 -14.68 21.28 1.66
CA PHE A 275 -15.06 21.34 3.07
C PHE A 275 -15.04 22.77 3.61
N ILE A 276 -13.98 23.53 3.37
CA ILE A 276 -13.91 24.95 3.77
C ILE A 276 -15.04 25.75 3.11
N GLY A 277 -15.31 25.53 1.82
CA GLY A 277 -16.42 26.17 1.11
C GLY A 277 -17.79 25.88 1.74
N ILE A 278 -18.05 24.63 2.11
CA ILE A 278 -19.29 24.22 2.80
C ILE A 278 -19.43 24.96 4.14
N ILE A 279 -18.38 25.00 4.95
CA ILE A 279 -18.40 25.70 6.25
C ILE A 279 -18.70 27.20 6.07
N VAL A 280 -18.08 27.86 5.08
CA VAL A 280 -18.33 29.27 4.79
C VAL A 280 -19.80 29.51 4.42
N ILE A 281 -20.36 28.69 3.52
CA ILE A 281 -21.78 28.80 3.12
C ILE A 281 -22.70 28.56 4.34
N LEU A 282 -22.39 27.55 5.15
CA LEU A 282 -23.17 27.23 6.35
C LEU A 282 -23.16 28.38 7.35
N VAL A 283 -22.00 28.98 7.61
CA VAL A 283 -21.87 30.15 8.50
C VAL A 283 -22.63 31.35 7.94
N GLN A 284 -22.55 31.63 6.64
CA GLN A 284 -23.32 32.70 5.99
C GLN A 284 -24.83 32.50 6.14
N LYS A 285 -25.31 31.26 6.02
CA LYS A 285 -26.74 30.91 6.21
C LYS A 285 -27.17 31.00 7.67
N LEU A 286 -26.30 30.67 8.63
CA LEU A 286 -26.59 30.84 10.06
C LEU A 286 -26.58 32.32 10.50
N GLN A 287 -25.76 33.15 9.83
CA GLN A 287 -25.63 34.57 10.14
C GLN A 287 -26.63 35.47 9.43
N SER A 288 -27.31 34.99 8.37
CA SER A 288 -28.48 35.70 7.83
C SER A 288 -29.63 35.57 8.85
N PRO A 289 -30.00 36.65 9.56
CA PRO A 289 -31.16 36.60 10.44
C PRO A 289 -32.37 36.34 9.55
N ASP A 290 -33.30 35.49 10.00
CA ASP A 290 -34.66 35.55 9.51
C ASP A 290 -35.09 37.04 9.54
N ILE A 291 -35.28 37.62 8.36
CA ILE A 291 -35.96 38.89 8.16
C ILE A 291 -37.37 38.68 8.68
N GLY A 292 -37.60 38.96 9.97
CA GLY A 292 -38.87 38.64 10.60
C GLY A 292 -38.88 38.73 12.13
N GLY A 293 -38.53 39.90 12.66
CA GLY A 293 -39.05 40.34 13.96
C GLY A 293 -38.04 40.34 15.11
N ASN A 294 -37.40 41.50 15.32
CA ASN A 294 -37.78 42.28 16.50
C ASN A 294 -37.45 43.76 16.26
N GLU A 295 -38.50 44.53 15.94
CA GLU A 295 -38.52 45.96 16.19
C GLU A 295 -38.45 46.17 17.70
N SER A 296 -37.35 46.71 18.22
CA SER A 296 -37.37 47.49 19.46
C SER A 296 -35.98 48.02 19.77
N SER A 297 -35.61 49.09 19.09
CA SER A 297 -34.63 50.09 19.52
C SER A 297 -34.24 50.79 18.24
N ILE A 298 -34.78 52.00 18.03
CA ILE A 298 -34.07 53.14 17.44
C ILE A 298 -35.11 54.20 17.02
N TYR A 299 -35.08 55.31 17.77
CA TYR A 299 -35.64 56.65 17.58
C TYR A 299 -37.11 56.96 17.93
N LEU A 300 -37.22 57.87 18.92
CA LEU A 300 -38.31 58.79 19.29
C LEU A 300 -39.53 58.25 20.04
#